data_AF-A0AB37SWH9-F1
#
_entry.id   AF-A0AB37SWH9-F1
#
_cell.length_a   1.000
_cell.length_b   1.000
_cell.length_c   1.000
_cell.angle_alpha   90.00
_cell.angle_beta   90.00
_cell.angle_gamma   90.00
#
_symmetry.space_group_name_H-M   'P 1'
#
loop_
_entity.id
_entity.type
_entity.pdbx_description
1 polymer ?
#
loop_
_entity_poly.entity_id
_entity_poly.type
_entity_poly.pdbx_seq_one_letter_code
_entity_poly.pdbx_strand_id
1 'polypeptide(L)'
;MDGNNDGKVDIFFQPTRQELTNLRAAGTDFETEWAKCRKAIEDITPLLGFGKLGEAFQDCADNTPGLVESANGVDDNFGNLATNAESGVKIYESAQTEATDQLGS
;
A
#
# COMPACT_ATOMS: atom_id res chain seq x y z
N MET A 1 10.19 -22.30 -6.88
CA MET A 1 10.90 -23.60 -6.88
C MET A 1 10.16 -24.48 -5.91
N ASP A 2 9.76 -25.66 -6.35
CA ASP A 2 9.15 -26.72 -5.55
C ASP A 2 10.20 -27.22 -4.55
N GLY A 3 10.02 -26.88 -3.28
CA GLY A 3 10.92 -27.15 -2.17
C GLY A 3 10.69 -28.51 -1.52
N ASN A 4 9.61 -29.21 -1.85
CA ASN A 4 9.28 -30.55 -1.33
C ASN A 4 9.20 -31.64 -2.43
N ASN A 5 9.43 -31.28 -3.70
CA ASN A 5 9.40 -32.14 -4.88
C ASN A 5 8.03 -32.82 -5.13
N ASP A 6 6.91 -32.21 -4.73
CA ASP A 6 5.57 -32.75 -4.94
C ASP A 6 4.92 -32.33 -6.28
N GLY A 7 5.61 -31.50 -7.07
CA GLY A 7 5.14 -30.98 -8.35
C GLY A 7 4.21 -29.77 -8.25
N LYS A 8 4.10 -29.11 -7.09
CA LYS A 8 3.22 -27.95 -6.86
C LYS A 8 4.00 -26.67 -6.56
N VAL A 9 3.28 -25.55 -6.59
CA VAL A 9 3.82 -24.21 -6.26
C VAL A 9 3.86 -24.07 -4.74
N ASP A 10 5.02 -24.25 -4.13
CA ASP A 10 5.18 -23.98 -2.70
C ASP A 10 5.05 -22.48 -2.40
N ILE A 11 3.91 -22.08 -1.83
CA ILE A 11 3.78 -20.79 -1.14
C ILE A 11 4.36 -20.95 0.26
N PHE A 12 5.37 -20.15 0.58
CA PHE A 12 5.83 -19.99 1.95
C PHE A 12 4.83 -19.11 2.72
N PHE A 13 3.75 -19.71 3.23
CA PHE A 13 2.60 -18.98 3.81
C PHE A 13 3.00 -17.94 4.85
N GLN A 14 3.89 -18.30 5.78
CA GLN A 14 4.30 -17.38 6.84
C GLN A 14 5.12 -16.19 6.29
N PRO A 15 6.19 -16.40 5.49
CA PRO A 15 6.85 -15.30 4.79
C PRO A 15 5.90 -14.44 3.94
N THR A 16 5.00 -15.05 3.17
CA THR A 16 4.04 -14.30 2.35
C THR A 16 3.13 -13.43 3.22
N ARG A 17 2.57 -13.95 4.32
CA ARG A 17 1.75 -13.16 5.27
C ARG A 17 2.53 -12.00 5.87
N GLN A 18 3.81 -12.19 6.16
CA GLN A 18 4.67 -11.12 6.66
C GLN A 18 4.84 -10.01 5.61
N GLU A 19 5.11 -10.36 4.35
CA GLU A 19 5.23 -9.37 3.28
C GLU A 19 3.92 -8.62 3.02
N LEU A 20 2.77 -9.28 3.12
CA LEU A 20 1.47 -8.61 3.02
C LEU A 20 1.21 -7.65 4.19
N THR A 21 1.71 -7.98 5.37
CA THR A 21 1.68 -7.09 6.54
C THR A 21 2.58 -5.87 6.32
N ASN A 22 3.80 -6.09 5.79
CA ASN A 22 4.73 -5.02 5.42
C ASN A 22 4.12 -4.10 4.36
N LEU A 23 3.40 -4.66 3.39
CA LEU A 23 2.72 -3.90 2.34
C LEU A 23 1.65 -2.97 2.92
N ARG A 24 0.84 -3.43 3.88
CA ARG A 24 -0.13 -2.57 4.59
C ARG A 24 0.55 -1.46 5.38
N ALA A 25 1.64 -1.81 6.07
CA ALA A 25 2.41 -0.84 6.84
C ALA A 25 2.97 0.26 5.93
N ALA A 26 3.50 -0.09 4.75
CA ALA A 26 4.00 0.87 3.78
C ALA A 26 2.91 1.86 3.31
N GLY A 27 1.67 1.41 3.09
CA GLY A 27 0.55 2.31 2.79
C GLY A 27 0.22 3.27 3.95
N THR A 28 0.28 2.78 5.19
CA THR A 28 0.04 3.60 6.39
C THR A 28 1.15 4.64 6.60
N ASP A 29 2.40 4.23 6.40
CA ASP A 29 3.57 5.10 6.49
C ASP A 29 3.53 6.18 5.41
N PHE A 30 3.10 5.83 4.19
CA PHE A 30 2.88 6.78 3.10
C PHE A 30 1.86 7.85 3.50
N GLU A 31 0.66 7.49 3.97
CA GLU A 31 -0.36 8.48 4.38
C GLU A 31 0.13 9.33 5.56
N THR A 32 0.88 8.75 6.48
CA THR A 32 1.46 9.47 7.62
C THR A 32 2.42 10.56 7.18
N GLU A 33 3.34 10.26 6.26
CA GLU A 33 4.28 11.28 5.74
C GLU A 33 3.58 12.26 4.79
N TRP A 34 2.65 11.79 3.97
CA TRP A 34 1.86 12.64 3.08
C TRP A 34 1.01 13.66 3.85
N ALA A 35 0.37 13.25 4.94
CA ALA A 35 -0.43 14.15 5.78
C ALA A 35 0.38 15.33 6.33
N LYS A 36 1.66 15.14 6.66
CA LYS A 36 2.56 16.22 7.09
C LYS A 36 2.82 17.21 5.96
N CYS A 37 3.10 16.71 4.76
CA CYS A 37 3.31 17.52 3.56
C CYS A 37 2.05 18.30 3.18
N ARG A 38 0.89 17.63 3.13
CA ARG A 38 -0.42 18.25 2.86
C ARG A 38 -0.68 19.38 3.85
N LYS A 39 -0.51 19.12 5.15
CA LYS A 39 -0.70 20.14 6.20
C LYS A 39 0.22 21.35 6.02
N ALA A 40 1.49 21.14 5.70
CA ALA A 40 2.43 22.25 5.47
C ALA A 40 1.98 23.14 4.30
N ILE A 41 1.48 22.55 3.23
CA ILE A 41 0.96 23.28 2.07
C ILE A 41 -0.32 24.05 2.44
N GLU A 42 -1.26 23.40 3.12
CA GLU A 42 -2.51 24.00 3.61
C GLU A 42 -2.27 25.16 4.59
N ASP A 43 -1.25 25.04 5.46
CA ASP A 43 -0.91 26.07 6.45
C ASP A 43 -0.20 27.28 5.78
N ILE A 44 0.58 27.07 4.71
CA ILE A 44 1.32 28.16 4.01
C ILE A 44 0.46 28.89 2.98
N THR A 45 -0.42 28.20 2.26
CA THR A 45 -1.20 28.77 1.15
C THR A 45 -2.02 30.03 1.54
N PRO A 46 -2.67 30.11 2.72
CA PRO A 46 -3.39 31.31 3.14
C PRO A 46 -2.48 32.49 3.51
N LEU A 47 -1.19 32.24 3.75
CA LEU A 47 -0.21 33.26 4.14
C LEU A 47 0.48 33.92 2.94
N LEU A 48 0.13 33.51 1.72
CA LEU A 48 0.71 34.06 0.51
C LEU A 48 0.26 35.51 0.33
N GLY A 49 1.21 36.44 0.46
CA GLY A 49 1.03 37.83 0.10
C GLY A 49 1.29 38.08 -1.40
N PHE A 50 0.85 39.22 -1.92
CA PHE A 50 0.99 39.61 -3.34
C PHE A 50 2.42 40.03 -3.76
N GLY A 51 3.46 39.59 -3.04
CA GLY A 51 4.85 39.86 -3.40
C GLY A 51 5.45 38.76 -4.27
N LYS A 52 6.65 38.98 -4.82
CA LYS A 52 7.35 38.02 -5.70
C LYS A 52 7.47 36.59 -5.14
N LEU A 53 7.55 36.43 -3.82
CA LEU A 53 7.57 35.12 -3.17
C LEU A 53 6.19 34.44 -3.17
N GLY A 54 5.11 35.20 -3.00
CA GLY A 54 3.76 34.66 -3.12
C GLY A 54 3.40 34.33 -4.56
N GLU A 55 3.82 35.16 -5.53
CA GLU A 55 3.71 34.85 -6.96
C GLU A 55 4.46 33.55 -7.32
N ALA A 56 5.67 33.35 -6.80
CA ALA A 56 6.44 32.12 -7.05
C ALA A 56 5.86 30.88 -6.34
N PHE A 57 5.23 31.06 -5.18
CA PHE A 57 4.56 29.97 -4.47
C PHE A 57 3.16 29.68 -5.04
N GLN A 58 2.57 30.61 -5.80
CA GLN A 58 1.29 30.39 -6.49
C GLN A 58 1.34 29.15 -7.38
N ASP A 59 2.45 28.90 -8.08
CA ASP A 59 2.66 27.67 -8.84
C ASP A 59 2.56 26.41 -7.96
N CYS A 60 3.03 26.47 -6.71
CA CYS A 60 2.92 25.38 -5.76
C CYS A 60 1.46 25.20 -5.29
N ALA A 61 0.78 26.30 -4.99
CA ALA A 61 -0.64 26.30 -4.62
C ALA A 61 -1.53 25.78 -5.75
N ASP A 62 -1.28 26.18 -7.00
CA ASP A 62 -2.05 25.78 -8.18
C ASP A 62 -1.87 24.30 -8.51
N ASN A 63 -0.70 23.72 -8.23
CA ASN A 63 -0.43 22.29 -8.40
C ASN A 63 -0.87 21.42 -7.20
N THR A 64 -1.17 22.04 -6.05
CA THR A 64 -1.55 21.33 -4.82
C THR A 64 -2.77 20.43 -5.01
N PRO A 65 -3.86 20.86 -5.68
CA PRO A 65 -4.99 19.97 -5.96
C PRO A 65 -4.59 18.69 -6.70
N GLY A 66 -3.70 18.79 -7.70
CA GLY A 66 -3.23 17.63 -8.45
C GLY A 66 -2.34 16.69 -7.62
N LEU A 67 -1.55 17.24 -6.68
CA LEU A 67 -0.79 16.44 -5.72
C LEU A 67 -1.71 15.71 -4.73
N VAL A 68 -2.72 16.39 -4.21
CA VAL A 68 -3.74 15.78 -3.34
C VAL A 68 -4.50 14.68 -4.06
N GLU A 69 -4.93 14.92 -5.29
CA GLU A 69 -5.59 13.90 -6.13
C GLU A 69 -4.69 12.68 -6.36
N SER A 70 -3.41 12.91 -6.67
CA SER A 70 -2.45 11.81 -6.94
C SER A 70 -2.12 10.97 -5.71
N ALA A 71 -2.08 11.60 -4.53
CA ALA A 71 -1.77 10.92 -3.28
C ALA A 71 -3.01 10.24 -2.66
N ASN A 72 -4.21 10.76 -2.92
CA ASN A 72 -5.45 10.16 -2.45
C ASN A 72 -5.60 8.74 -3.00
N GLY A 73 -5.78 7.78 -2.10
CA GLY A 73 -6.02 6.38 -2.43
C GLY A 73 -4.76 5.56 -2.68
N VAL A 74 -3.55 6.11 -2.52
CA VAL A 74 -2.32 5.32 -2.53
C VAL A 74 -2.34 4.32 -1.38
N ASP A 75 -2.62 4.77 -0.16
CA ASP A 75 -2.75 3.93 1.03
C ASP A 75 -3.84 2.85 0.86
N ASP A 76 -5.01 3.24 0.34
CA ASP A 76 -6.10 2.32 0.01
C ASP A 76 -5.64 1.26 -1.00
N ASN A 77 -4.87 1.64 -2.02
CA ASN A 77 -4.34 0.69 -3.01
C ASN A 77 -3.39 -0.33 -2.38
N PHE A 78 -2.50 0.10 -1.47
CA PHE A 78 -1.64 -0.82 -0.72
C PHE A 78 -2.48 -1.78 0.15
N GLY A 79 -3.50 -1.27 0.83
CA GLY A 79 -4.43 -2.07 1.64
C GLY A 79 -5.24 -3.08 0.82
N ASN A 80 -5.74 -2.66 -0.34
CA ASN A 80 -6.51 -3.48 -1.26
C ASN A 80 -5.65 -4.59 -1.88
N LEU A 81 -4.42 -4.27 -2.31
CA LEU A 81 -3.47 -5.25 -2.81
C LEU A 81 -3.16 -6.31 -1.75
N ALA A 82 -2.86 -5.89 -0.52
CA ALA A 82 -2.58 -6.81 0.57
C ALA A 82 -3.78 -7.73 0.88
N THR A 83 -4.99 -7.19 0.88
CA THR A 83 -6.23 -7.93 1.16
C THR A 83 -6.58 -8.94 0.07
N ASN A 84 -6.44 -8.54 -1.20
CA ASN A 84 -6.66 -9.43 -2.33
C ASN A 84 -5.65 -10.59 -2.33
N ALA A 85 -4.38 -10.29 -2.08
CA ALA A 85 -3.34 -11.31 -1.99
C ALA A 85 -3.56 -12.24 -0.78
N GLU A 86 -3.96 -11.72 0.38
CA GLU A 86 -4.24 -12.54 1.57
C GLU A 86 -5.42 -13.51 1.33
N SER A 87 -6.42 -13.08 0.57
CA SER A 87 -7.52 -13.95 0.15
C SER A 87 -7.03 -15.11 -0.72
N GLY A 88 -6.12 -14.83 -1.67
CA GLY A 88 -5.46 -15.87 -2.47
C GLY A 88 -4.63 -16.85 -1.64
N VAL A 89 -3.86 -16.34 -0.67
CA VAL A 89 -3.06 -17.16 0.26
C VAL A 89 -3.95 -18.11 1.06
N LYS A 90 -5.08 -17.62 1.58
CA LYS A 90 -6.06 -18.45 2.33
C LYS A 90 -6.65 -19.57 1.49
N ILE A 91 -7.04 -19.28 0.24
CA ILE A 91 -7.57 -20.29 -0.69
C ILE A 91 -6.53 -21.38 -0.93
N TYR A 92 -5.27 -20.98 -1.15
CA TYR A 92 -4.19 -21.93 -1.43
C TYR A 92 -3.84 -22.80 -0.21
N GLU A 93 -3.83 -22.22 0.98
CA GLU A 93 -3.59 -22.95 2.25
C GLU A 93 -4.68 -23.99 2.52
N SER A 94 -5.95 -23.64 2.29
CA SER A 94 -7.07 -24.57 2.41
C SER A 94 -6.92 -25.74 1.42
N ALA A 95 -6.60 -25.45 0.16
CA ALA A 95 -6.38 -26.49 -0.86
C ALA A 95 -5.19 -27.41 -0.53
N GLN A 96 -4.10 -26.87 0.04
CA GLN A 96 -2.97 -27.68 0.49
C GLN A 96 -3.36 -28.59 1.66
N THR A 97 -4.17 -28.08 2.59
CA THR A 97 -4.65 -28.86 3.74
C THR A 97 -5.53 -30.02 3.27
N GLU A 98 -6.51 -29.75 2.40
CA GLU A 98 -7.37 -30.78 1.80
C GLU A 98 -6.58 -31.84 1.03
N ALA A 99 -5.59 -31.42 0.24
CA ALA A 99 -4.74 -32.35 -0.50
C ALA A 99 -3.88 -33.24 0.42
N THR A 100 -3.43 -32.70 1.56
CA THR A 100 -2.65 -33.44 2.55
C THR A 100 -3.51 -34.49 3.26
N ASP A 101 -4.73 -34.12 3.65
CA ASP A 101 -5.69 -35.02 4.31
C ASP A 101 -6.06 -36.22 3.40
N GLN A 102 -6.26 -35.98 2.10
CA GLN A 102 -6.57 -37.04 1.13
C GLN A 102 -5.42 -38.02 0.87
N LEU A 103 -4.17 -37.62 1.10
CA LEU A 103 -2.99 -38.49 0.97
C LEU A 103 -2.70 -39.29 2.24
N GLY A 104 -3.24 -38.86 3.39
CA GLY A 104 -3.10 -39.53 4.69
C GLY A 104 -4.23 -40.50 5.05
N SER A 105 -5.32 -40.53 4.26
CA SER A 105 -6.48 -41.44 4.41
C SER A 105 -6.40 -42.64 3.48
#